data_AF-A0AAU2PRX4-F1
#
_entry.id   AF-A0AAU2PRX4-F1
#
_cell.length_a   1.000
_cell.length_b   1.000
_cell.length_c   1.000
_cell.angle_alpha   90.00
_cell.angle_beta   90.00
_cell.angle_gamma   90.00
#
_symmetry.space_group_name_H-M   'P 1'
#
loop_
_entity.id
_entity.type
_entity.pdbx_description
1 polymer ?
#
loop_
_entity_poly.entity_id
_entity_poly.type
_entity_poly.pdbx_seq_one_letter_code
_entity_poly.pdbx_strand_id
1 'polypeptide(L)'
;MNSNHVVFDCGLPIEDRIRELVRLWTRDGRGPDHLLTGEAFFAVYSWHLKYWTDHDIAWAEFVAASYDALGGRAGWEAMLRERVECGGCADRYRMENIGLCTGCMGYTCYSCGPHSSCTGETL
;
A
#
# COMPACT_ATOMS: atom_id res chain seq x y z
N MET A 1 8.72 -14.48 -5.99
CA MET A 1 9.51 -13.22 -6.02
C MET A 1 8.57 -12.13 -5.53
N ASN A 2 8.85 -11.46 -4.42
CA ASN A 2 7.84 -10.62 -3.76
C ASN A 2 7.41 -9.43 -4.66
N SER A 3 6.13 -9.41 -5.03
CA SER A 3 5.53 -8.39 -5.91
C SER A 3 5.41 -6.99 -5.29
N ASN A 4 5.76 -6.82 -4.01
CA ASN A 4 5.80 -5.53 -3.32
C ASN A 4 6.54 -4.43 -4.11
N HIS A 5 7.60 -4.77 -4.85
CA HIS A 5 8.38 -3.81 -5.63
C HIS A 5 7.56 -3.03 -6.67
N VAL A 6 6.48 -3.63 -7.20
CA VAL A 6 5.60 -2.96 -8.17
C VAL A 6 4.85 -1.79 -7.52
N VAL A 7 4.47 -1.93 -6.25
CA VAL A 7 3.83 -0.84 -5.49
C VAL A 7 4.79 0.33 -5.31
N PHE A 8 6.08 0.05 -5.13
CA PHE A 8 7.14 1.05 -4.94
C PHE A 8 7.66 1.67 -6.25
N ASP A 9 7.22 1.20 -7.42
CA ASP A 9 7.57 1.81 -8.70
C ASP A 9 6.82 3.14 -8.87
N CYS A 10 7.43 4.23 -8.39
CA CYS A 10 6.81 5.54 -8.33
C CYS A 10 6.64 6.24 -9.69
N GLY A 11 6.98 5.58 -10.80
CA GLY A 11 6.85 6.12 -12.15
C GLY A 11 5.42 6.17 -12.70
N LEU A 12 4.48 5.42 -12.10
CA LEU A 12 3.07 5.34 -12.53
C LEU A 12 2.11 5.75 -11.40
N PRO A 13 0.85 6.13 -11.66
CA PRO A 13 -0.16 6.22 -10.60
C PRO A 13 -0.34 4.89 -9.85
N ILE A 14 -0.64 4.94 -8.54
CA ILE A 14 -0.82 3.71 -7.74
C ILE A 14 -1.92 2.80 -8.31
N GLU A 15 -2.96 3.37 -8.89
CA GLU A 15 -4.03 2.61 -9.55
C GLU A 15 -3.48 1.72 -10.66
N ASP A 16 -2.63 2.25 -11.54
CA ASP A 16 -2.06 1.49 -12.64
C ASP A 16 -1.08 0.41 -12.14
N ARG A 17 -0.34 0.68 -11.07
CA ARG A 17 0.53 -0.31 -10.40
C ARG A 17 -0.29 -1.48 -9.85
N ILE A 18 -1.40 -1.19 -9.15
CA ILE A 18 -2.29 -2.21 -8.61
C ILE A 18 -2.98 -2.98 -9.73
N ARG A 19 -3.43 -2.30 -10.80
CA ARG A 19 -4.06 -2.94 -11.96
C ARG A 19 -3.14 -3.99 -12.58
N GLU A 20 -1.85 -3.66 -12.73
CA GLU A 20 -0.85 -4.61 -13.23
C GLU A 20 -0.66 -5.79 -12.28
N LEU A 21 -0.60 -5.56 -10.96
CA LEU A 21 -0.51 -6.63 -9.97
C LEU A 21 -1.70 -7.58 -10.02
N VAL A 22 -2.92 -7.05 -10.05
CA VAL A 22 -4.16 -7.85 -10.13
C VAL A 22 -4.17 -8.65 -11.44
N ARG A 23 -3.72 -8.05 -12.55
CA ARG A 23 -3.59 -8.73 -13.85
C ARG A 23 -2.60 -9.89 -13.78
N LEU A 24 -1.41 -9.67 -13.23
CA LEU A 24 -0.38 -10.72 -13.07
C LEU A 24 -0.86 -11.83 -12.15
N TRP A 25 -1.40 -11.48 -10.98
CA TRP A 25 -1.95 -12.43 -10.03
C TRP A 25 -3.05 -13.29 -10.65
N THR A 26 -3.97 -12.68 -11.41
CA THR A 26 -5.04 -13.41 -12.10
C THR A 26 -4.49 -14.33 -13.19
N ARG A 27 -3.55 -13.83 -14.01
CA ARG A 27 -2.92 -14.60 -15.09
C ARG A 27 -2.19 -15.84 -14.55
N ASP A 28 -1.51 -15.68 -13.42
CA ASP A 28 -0.64 -16.71 -12.83
C ASP A 28 -1.42 -17.62 -11.85
N GLY A 29 -2.75 -17.65 -11.95
CA GLY A 29 -3.60 -18.61 -11.25
C GLY A 29 -3.96 -18.23 -9.81
N ARG A 30 -3.84 -16.95 -9.45
CA ARG A 30 -4.18 -16.39 -8.13
C ARG A 30 -3.34 -16.98 -6.98
N GLY A 31 -2.10 -17.35 -7.27
CA GLY A 31 -1.16 -17.88 -6.27
C GLY A 31 -0.58 -16.82 -5.31
N PRO A 32 0.08 -17.26 -4.23
CA PRO A 32 0.62 -16.36 -3.19
C PRO A 32 1.80 -15.51 -3.65
N ASP A 33 2.46 -15.86 -4.76
CA ASP A 33 3.68 -15.20 -5.23
C ASP A 33 3.51 -13.70 -5.56
N HIS A 34 2.28 -13.27 -5.84
CA HIS A 34 1.95 -11.89 -6.18
C HIS A 34 1.28 -11.10 -5.05
N LEU A 35 0.99 -11.76 -3.94
CA LEU A 35 0.27 -11.13 -2.83
C LEU A 35 1.15 -10.13 -2.10
N LEU A 36 0.52 -9.05 -1.65
CA LEU A 36 1.21 -7.95 -1.00
C LEU A 36 1.37 -8.21 0.50
N THR A 37 2.48 -7.72 1.04
CA THR A 37 2.80 -7.79 2.47
C THR A 37 3.43 -6.49 2.95
N GLY A 38 3.43 -6.25 4.27
CA GLY A 38 4.10 -5.10 4.88
C GLY A 38 3.63 -3.75 4.33
N GLU A 39 4.58 -2.83 4.16
CA GLU A 39 4.32 -1.46 3.68
C GLU A 39 3.56 -1.39 2.36
N ALA A 40 3.82 -2.32 1.42
CA ALA A 40 3.12 -2.36 0.14
C ALA A 40 1.63 -2.71 0.32
N PHE A 41 1.32 -3.66 1.22
CA PHE A 41 -0.07 -3.96 1.56
C PHE A 41 -0.74 -2.77 2.25
N PHE A 42 -0.05 -2.11 3.18
CA PHE A 42 -0.57 -0.90 3.84
C PHE A 42 -0.92 0.19 2.82
N ALA A 43 -0.03 0.48 1.87
CA ALA A 43 -0.26 1.45 0.81
C ALA A 43 -1.52 1.16 -0.01
N VAL A 44 -1.64 -0.08 -0.49
CA VAL A 44 -2.77 -0.52 -1.32
C VAL A 44 -4.07 -0.55 -0.53
N TYR A 45 -4.04 -1.02 0.71
CA TYR A 45 -5.23 -1.07 1.58
C TYR A 45 -5.73 0.33 1.92
N SER A 46 -4.85 1.26 2.30
CA SER A 46 -5.21 2.65 2.57
C SER A 46 -5.80 3.35 1.36
N TRP A 47 -5.22 3.12 0.16
CA TRP A 47 -5.78 3.64 -1.08
C TRP A 47 -7.13 3.00 -1.41
N HIS A 48 -7.24 1.67 -1.31
CA HIS A 48 -8.48 0.93 -1.57
C HIS A 48 -9.65 1.40 -0.70
N LEU A 49 -9.41 1.68 0.59
CA LEU A 49 -10.44 2.22 1.48
C LEU A 49 -10.97 3.59 1.04
N LYS A 50 -10.13 4.42 0.42
CA LYS A 50 -10.52 5.75 -0.07
C LYS A 50 -11.38 5.67 -1.35
N TYR A 51 -11.13 4.68 -2.20
CA TYR A 51 -11.72 4.56 -3.55
C TYR A 51 -12.61 3.31 -3.72
N TRP A 52 -13.08 2.72 -2.61
CA TRP A 52 -13.71 1.39 -2.60
C TRP A 52 -14.90 1.22 -3.57
N THR A 53 -15.61 2.30 -3.91
CA THR A 53 -16.76 2.29 -4.83
C THR A 53 -16.39 2.10 -6.29
N ASP A 54 -15.13 2.31 -6.66
CA ASP A 54 -14.70 2.48 -8.05
C ASP A 54 -13.96 1.26 -8.60
N HIS A 55 -13.88 0.17 -7.83
CA HIS A 55 -13.07 -1.00 -8.16
C HIS A 55 -13.88 -2.21 -8.57
N ASP A 56 -13.34 -2.99 -9.51
CA ASP A 56 -13.93 -4.25 -9.94
C ASP A 56 -13.73 -5.38 -8.89
N ILE A 57 -14.45 -6.49 -9.07
CA ILE A 57 -14.43 -7.63 -8.15
C ILE A 57 -13.02 -8.23 -7.99
N ALA A 58 -12.20 -8.26 -9.05
CA ALA A 58 -10.87 -8.86 -8.99
C ALA A 58 -9.93 -8.09 -8.06
N TRP A 59 -10.13 -6.76 -7.92
CA TRP A 59 -9.38 -5.95 -6.97
C TRP A 59 -9.74 -6.30 -5.53
N ALA A 60 -11.03 -6.40 -5.23
CA ALA A 60 -11.50 -6.78 -3.90
C ALA A 60 -10.99 -8.17 -3.50
N GLU A 61 -11.01 -9.13 -4.43
CA GLU A 61 -10.46 -10.47 -4.24
C GLU A 61 -8.94 -10.43 -3.98
N PHE A 62 -8.19 -9.61 -4.71
CA PHE A 62 -6.74 -9.48 -4.53
C PHE A 62 -6.37 -8.87 -3.17
N VAL A 63 -7.08 -7.82 -2.74
CA VAL A 63 -6.87 -7.19 -1.43
C VAL A 63 -7.21 -8.16 -0.30
N ALA A 64 -8.32 -8.90 -0.42
CA ALA A 64 -8.70 -9.93 0.55
C ALA A 64 -7.66 -11.05 0.64
N ALA A 65 -7.20 -11.57 -0.51
CA ALA A 65 -6.16 -12.61 -0.54
C ALA A 65 -4.84 -12.11 0.09
N SER A 66 -4.44 -10.87 -0.19
CA SER A 66 -3.24 -10.28 0.40
C SER A 66 -3.39 -10.08 1.92
N TYR A 67 -4.57 -9.66 2.38
CA TYR A 67 -4.88 -9.56 3.81
C TYR A 67 -4.76 -10.92 4.52
N ASP A 68 -5.33 -11.97 3.93
CA ASP A 68 -5.25 -13.32 4.50
C ASP A 68 -3.80 -13.83 4.52
N ALA A 69 -3.03 -13.60 3.44
CA ALA A 69 -1.62 -13.97 3.36
C ALA A 69 -0.73 -13.24 4.36
N LEU A 70 -1.10 -12.02 4.78
CA LEU A 70 -0.42 -11.30 5.86
C LEU A 70 -0.67 -11.93 7.25
N GLY A 71 -1.60 -12.89 7.36
CA GLY A 71 -2.06 -13.44 8.65
C GLY A 71 -3.37 -12.82 9.12
N GLY A 72 -4.14 -12.24 8.21
CA GLY A 72 -5.43 -11.61 8.46
C GLY A 72 -5.33 -10.52 9.52
N ARG A 73 -6.28 -10.53 10.46
CA ARG A 73 -6.37 -9.50 11.51
C ARG A 73 -5.11 -9.40 12.36
N ALA A 74 -4.55 -10.54 12.78
CA ALA A 74 -3.36 -10.54 13.62
C ALA A 74 -2.15 -9.97 12.88
N GLY A 75 -1.99 -10.34 11.61
CA GLY A 75 -0.96 -9.79 10.73
C GLY A 75 -1.10 -8.30 10.50
N TRP A 76 -2.32 -7.86 10.19
CA TRP A 76 -2.65 -6.44 10.03
C TRP A 76 -2.34 -5.62 11.28
N GLU A 77 -2.80 -6.07 12.45
CA GLU A 77 -2.53 -5.38 13.72
C GLU A 77 -1.04 -5.38 14.07
N ALA A 78 -0.30 -6.44 13.74
CA ALA A 78 1.15 -6.50 13.95
C ALA A 78 1.86 -5.47 13.06
N MET A 79 1.51 -5.43 11.77
CA MET A 79 2.06 -4.49 10.80
C MET A 79 1.77 -3.04 11.19
N LEU A 80 0.55 -2.71 11.61
CA LEU A 80 0.19 -1.35 12.04
C LEU A 80 1.04 -0.84 13.23
N ARG A 81 1.56 -1.74 14.05
CA ARG A 81 2.43 -1.42 15.20
C ARG A 81 3.90 -1.25 14.80
N GLU A 82 4.29 -1.65 13.59
CA GLU A 82 5.63 -1.42 13.06
C GLU A 82 5.91 0.09 12.97
N ARG A 83 7.19 0.44 13.08
CA ARG A 83 7.64 1.83 13.12
C ARG A 83 8.43 2.21 11.88
N VAL A 84 7.89 3.18 11.15
CA VAL A 84 8.50 3.80 9.97
C VAL A 84 9.01 5.20 10.32
N GLU A 85 9.97 5.67 9.53
CA GLU A 85 10.62 6.97 9.72
C GLU A 85 9.88 8.07 8.95
N CYS A 86 9.67 9.22 9.59
CA CYS A 86 9.16 10.42 8.93
C CYS A 86 10.25 11.04 8.05
N GLY A 87 9.97 11.23 6.76
CA GLY A 87 10.93 11.86 5.83
C GLY A 87 11.26 13.33 6.14
N GLY A 88 10.45 14.00 6.97
CA GLY A 88 10.66 15.40 7.36
C GLY A 88 11.53 15.60 8.61
N CYS A 89 11.25 14.87 9.68
CA CYS A 89 11.92 15.04 10.98
C CYS A 89 12.79 13.85 11.41
N ALA A 90 12.82 12.75 10.65
CA ALA A 90 13.51 11.49 10.97
C ALA A 90 13.05 10.79 12.26
N ASP A 91 11.99 11.27 12.92
CA ASP A 91 11.38 10.57 14.04
C ASP A 91 10.62 9.32 13.56
N ARG A 92 10.50 8.33 14.46
CA ARG A 92 9.88 7.04 14.18
C ARG A 92 8.47 6.92 14.77
N TYR A 93 7.49 6.72 13.90
CA TYR A 93 6.08 6.62 14.24
C TYR A 93 5.56 5.24 13.89
N ARG A 94 4.53 4.78 14.62
CA ARG A 94 3.80 3.59 14.21
C ARG A 94 3.09 3.85 12.89
N MET A 95 2.97 2.84 12.04
CA MET A 95 2.27 2.95 10.75
C MET A 95 0.81 3.44 10.91
N GLU A 96 0.13 3.05 12.00
CA GLU A 96 -1.22 3.56 12.32
C GLU A 96 -1.28 5.08 12.62
N ASN A 97 -0.13 5.73 12.88
CA ASN A 97 -0.02 7.11 13.36
C ASN A 97 0.80 8.02 12.44
N ILE A 98 0.94 7.67 11.16
CA ILE A 98 1.72 8.44 10.19
C ILE A 98 1.02 8.46 8.82
N GLY A 99 1.16 9.58 8.11
CA GLY A 99 0.64 9.70 6.75
C GLY A 99 1.56 9.00 5.75
N LEU A 100 0.98 8.36 4.74
CA LEU A 100 1.69 7.77 3.61
C LEU A 100 1.22 8.44 2.31
N CYS A 101 2.16 8.91 1.50
CA CYS A 101 1.88 9.35 0.15
C CYS A 101 1.85 8.14 -0.81
N THR A 102 0.70 7.88 -1.43
CA THR A 102 0.56 6.79 -2.42
C THR A 102 1.24 7.11 -3.77
N GLY A 103 1.77 8.32 -3.94
CA GLY A 103 2.57 8.72 -5.09
C GLY A 103 4.03 8.26 -4.98
N CYS A 104 4.76 8.80 -4.00
CA CYS A 104 6.19 8.53 -3.79
C CYS A 104 6.50 7.45 -2.74
N MET A 105 5.48 6.90 -2.07
CA MET A 105 5.62 5.98 -0.94
C MET A 105 6.34 6.56 0.29
N GLY A 106 6.43 7.90 0.36
CA GLY A 106 7.03 8.61 1.49
C GLY A 106 6.10 8.71 2.70
N TYR A 107 6.66 8.56 3.89
CA TYR A 107 5.96 8.74 5.16
C TYR A 107 6.18 10.13 5.74
N THR A 108 5.12 10.77 6.23
CA THR A 108 5.20 12.10 6.87
C THR A 108 4.31 12.17 8.11
N CYS A 109 4.87 12.61 9.24
CA CYS A 109 4.11 12.77 10.47
C CYS A 109 3.22 14.02 10.44
N TYR A 110 2.13 13.99 11.21
CA TYR A 110 1.17 15.09 11.23
C TYR A 110 1.76 16.43 11.69
N SER A 111 2.84 16.42 12.47
CA SER A 111 3.54 17.63 12.91
C SER A 111 4.37 18.29 11.80
N CYS A 112 4.97 17.49 10.90
CA CYS A 112 5.65 18.01 9.71
C CYS A 112 4.66 18.57 8.68
N GLY A 113 3.37 18.29 8.84
CA GLY A 113 2.32 18.73 7.93
C GLY A 113 2.22 17.81 6.69
N PRO A 114 1.42 18.21 5.69
CA PRO A 114 1.29 17.44 4.47
C PRO A 114 2.65 17.34 3.76
N HIS A 115 2.90 16.18 3.14
CA HIS A 115 4.08 15.98 2.30
C HIS A 115 4.01 17.00 1.15
N SER A 116 4.80 18.06 1.24
CA SER A 116 4.80 19.11 0.23
C SER A 116 5.37 18.57 -1.09
N SER A 117 4.59 18.68 -2.16
CA SER A 117 4.98 18.48 -3.56
C SER A 117 5.45 17.08 -3.98
N CYS A 118 4.61 16.06 -3.80
CA CYS A 118 4.77 14.82 -4.57
C CYS A 118 3.96 14.91 -5.89
N THR A 119 4.63 14.76 -7.04
CA THR A 119 3.99 14.67 -8.36
C THR A 119 3.02 13.49 -8.52
N GLY A 120 3.04 12.52 -7.60
CA GLY A 120 2.16 11.34 -7.59
C GLY A 120 0.91 11.47 -6.72
N GLU A 121 0.69 12.61 -6.04
CA GLU A 121 -0.64 12.96 -5.53
C GLU A 121 -1.45 13.55 -6.68
N THR A 122 -2.10 12.70 -7.46
CA THR A 122 -3.30 13.16 -8.18
C THR A 122 -4.37 13.40 -7.12
N LEU A 123 -4.54 14.67 -6.76
CA LEU A 123 -5.62 15.16 -5.90
C LEU A 123 -7.00 14.73 -6.41
#